data_AF-A0A525J2W8-F1
#
_entry.id   AF-A0A525J2W8-F1
#
_cell.length_a   1.000
_cell.length_b   1.000
_cell.length_c   1.000
_cell.angle_alpha   90.00
_cell.angle_beta   90.00
_cell.angle_gamma   90.00
#
_symmetry.space_group_name_H-M   'P 1'
#
loop_
_entity.id
_entity.type
_entity.pdbx_description
1 polymer ?
#
loop_
_entity_poly.entity_id
_entity_poly.type
_entity_poly.pdbx_seq_one_letter_code
_entity_poly.pdbx_strand_id
1 'polypeptide(L)'
;MSQDWNTKYGPRRVRRDPPTLEEAIFAAAGITDDQSEQAEIAASLMGLPIESVTAEVKKAGRAFARSTTRVIAGEQGAQRSVVVERRIVRKFGNAKRTGT
;
A
#
# COMPACT_ATOMS: atom_id res chain seq x y z
N MET A 1 -2.30 31.94 -10.31
CA MET A 1 -3.08 31.93 -9.06
C MET A 1 -2.20 32.49 -7.94
N SER A 2 -2.62 33.56 -7.27
CA SER A 2 -1.81 34.22 -6.23
C SER A 2 -1.52 33.27 -5.05
N GLN A 3 -0.28 33.29 -4.53
CA GLN A 3 0.17 32.45 -3.40
C GLN A 3 -0.40 32.92 -2.05
N ASP A 4 -1.01 34.10 -2.02
CA ASP A 4 -1.44 34.76 -0.79
C ASP A 4 -2.95 34.57 -0.57
N TRP A 5 -3.30 33.86 0.50
CA TRP A 5 -4.65 33.78 1.03
C TRP A 5 -4.91 35.02 1.87
N ASN A 6 -5.80 35.89 1.39
CA ASN A 6 -6.23 37.05 2.17
C ASN A 6 -7.19 36.63 3.30
N THR A 7 -6.73 36.73 4.55
CA THR A 7 -7.55 36.46 5.74
C THR A 7 -8.00 37.78 6.36
N LYS A 8 -8.94 37.73 7.31
CA LYS A 8 -9.34 38.93 8.09
C LYS A 8 -8.18 39.60 8.86
N TYR A 9 -7.05 38.90 9.02
CA TYR A 9 -5.84 39.38 9.68
C TYR A 9 -4.70 39.69 8.69
N GLY A 10 -5.00 39.79 7.40
CA GLY A 10 -4.03 40.07 6.33
C GLY A 10 -3.66 38.84 5.49
N PRO A 11 -2.75 39.02 4.51
CA PRO A 11 -2.34 37.98 3.58
C PRO A 11 -1.49 36.92 4.27
N ARG A 12 -1.82 35.65 4.04
CA ARG A 12 -1.03 34.48 4.47
C ARG A 12 -0.52 33.73 3.27
N ARG A 13 0.75 33.34 3.29
CA ARG A 13 1.33 32.47 2.26
C ARG A 13 0.82 31.06 2.45
N VAL A 14 0.23 30.49 1.40
CA VAL A 14 -0.23 29.09 1.39
C VAL A 14 0.88 28.21 0.83
N ARG A 15 1.36 27.25 1.64
CA ARG A 15 2.26 26.21 1.15
C ARG A 15 1.50 25.31 0.18
N ARG A 16 2.06 25.11 -1.00
CA ARG A 16 1.54 24.19 -2.01
C ARG A 16 2.58 23.10 -2.25
N ASP A 17 2.21 21.88 -1.91
CA ASP A 17 2.96 20.68 -2.26
C ASP A 17 2.12 19.92 -3.28
N PRO A 18 2.47 19.96 -4.58
CA PRO A 18 1.76 19.19 -5.59
C PRO A 18 1.95 17.68 -5.33
N PRO A 19 0.99 16.84 -5.74
CA PRO A 19 1.11 15.41 -5.57
C PRO A 19 2.34 14.88 -6.30
N THR A 20 2.93 13.82 -5.76
CA THR A 20 4.04 13.09 -6.37
C THR A 20 3.51 11.97 -7.27
N LEU A 21 4.33 11.51 -8.20
CA LEU A 21 3.98 10.37 -9.07
C LEU A 21 3.74 9.09 -8.25
N GLU A 22 4.48 8.88 -7.17
CA GLU A 22 4.31 7.73 -6.28
C GLU A 22 2.94 7.74 -5.60
N GLU A 23 2.48 8.91 -5.12
CA GLU A 23 1.14 9.05 -4.53
C GLU A 23 0.03 8.82 -5.55
N ALA A 24 0.20 9.26 -6.80
CA ALA A 24 -0.75 8.98 -7.87
C ALA A 24 -0.82 7.49 -8.21
N ILE A 25 0.33 6.79 -8.26
CA ILE A 25 0.40 5.34 -8.47
C ILE A 25 -0.27 4.60 -7.30
N PHE A 26 -0.02 5.04 -6.06
CA PHE A 26 -0.65 4.47 -4.87
C PHE A 26 -2.17 4.62 -4.90
N ALA A 27 -2.67 5.79 -5.31
CA ALA A 27 -4.11 6.03 -5.45
C ALA A 27 -4.73 5.14 -6.55
N ALA A 28 -4.07 5.02 -7.70
CA ALA A 28 -4.55 4.19 -8.82
C ALA A 28 -4.60 2.69 -8.46
N ALA A 29 -3.62 2.20 -7.70
CA ALA A 29 -3.60 0.82 -7.19
C ALA A 29 -4.77 0.52 -6.22
N GLY A 30 -5.35 1.55 -5.59
CA GLY A 30 -6.56 1.39 -4.78
C GLY A 30 -7.86 1.28 -5.59
N ILE A 31 -7.81 1.52 -6.91
CA ILE A 31 -8.98 1.52 -7.80
C ILE A 31 -9.00 0.26 -8.67
N THR A 32 -7.85 -0.16 -9.19
CA THR A 32 -7.73 -1.32 -10.09
C THR A 32 -6.42 -2.07 -9.86
N ASP A 33 -6.41 -3.37 -10.14
CA ASP A 33 -5.24 -4.25 -10.08
C ASP A 33 -4.50 -4.37 -11.43
N ASP A 34 -5.10 -3.91 -12.53
CA ASP A 34 -4.46 -3.91 -13.84
C ASP A 34 -3.43 -2.78 -13.95
N GLN A 35 -2.18 -3.13 -14.24
CA GLN A 35 -1.08 -2.18 -14.37
C GLN A 35 -1.25 -1.22 -15.56
N SER A 36 -1.96 -1.62 -16.62
CA SER A 36 -2.25 -0.75 -17.76
C SER A 36 -3.23 0.35 -17.34
N GLU A 37 -4.34 -0.02 -16.71
CA GLU A 37 -5.35 0.91 -16.20
C GLU A 37 -4.78 1.81 -15.09
N GLN A 38 -3.96 1.26 -14.19
CA GLN A 38 -3.25 2.04 -13.17
C GLN A 38 -2.39 3.15 -13.80
N ALA A 39 -1.69 2.85 -14.90
CA ALA A 39 -0.86 3.82 -15.59
C ALA A 39 -1.68 4.93 -16.26
N GLU A 40 -2.83 4.61 -16.83
CA GLU A 40 -3.76 5.59 -17.40
C GLU A 40 -4.32 6.55 -16.34
N ILE A 41 -4.75 6.01 -15.20
CA ILE A 41 -5.28 6.79 -14.09
C ILE A 41 -4.20 7.70 -13.50
N ALA A 42 -3.02 7.16 -13.20
CA ALA A 42 -1.92 7.94 -12.64
C ALA A 42 -1.39 9.01 -13.61
N ALA A 43 -1.31 8.71 -14.91
CA ALA A 43 -0.98 9.69 -15.94
C ALA A 43 -2.01 10.83 -15.99
N SER A 44 -3.30 10.52 -15.91
CA SER A 44 -4.39 11.49 -15.87
C SER A 44 -4.36 12.37 -14.62
N LEU A 45 -4.01 11.80 -13.46
CA LEU A 45 -3.86 12.54 -12.20
C LEU A 45 -2.67 13.51 -12.21
N MET A 46 -1.56 13.10 -12.83
CA MET A 46 -0.32 13.87 -12.86
C MET A 46 -0.17 14.79 -14.07
N GLY A 47 -0.99 14.60 -15.11
CA GLY A 47 -0.84 15.30 -16.40
C GLY A 47 0.44 14.90 -17.14
N LEU A 48 0.91 13.67 -16.96
CA LEU A 48 2.14 13.15 -17.57
C LEU A 48 1.83 12.18 -18.72
N PRO A 49 2.75 11.99 -19.69
CA PRO A 49 2.58 10.99 -20.73
C PRO A 49 2.53 9.57 -20.13
N ILE A 50 1.60 8.75 -20.61
CA ILE A 50 1.42 7.37 -20.13
C ILE A 50 2.70 6.55 -20.17
N GLU A 51 3.51 6.70 -21.23
CA GLU A 51 4.78 5.98 -21.40
C GLU A 51 5.73 6.20 -20.21
N SER A 52 5.80 7.43 -19.69
CA SER A 52 6.64 7.78 -18.53
C SER A 52 6.17 7.12 -17.23
N VAL A 53 4.85 6.95 -17.09
CA VAL A 53 4.22 6.41 -15.88
C VAL A 53 4.26 4.88 -15.88
N THR A 54 4.15 4.23 -17.05
CA THR A 54 4.14 2.76 -17.17
C THR A 54 5.39 2.11 -16.57
N ALA A 55 6.55 2.73 -16.74
CA ALA A 55 7.81 2.23 -16.19
C ALA A 55 7.80 2.25 -14.65
N GLU A 56 7.26 3.32 -14.06
CA GLU A 56 7.20 3.50 -12.61
C GLU A 56 6.12 2.61 -11.96
N VAL A 57 4.96 2.44 -12.61
CA VAL A 57 3.92 1.49 -12.18
C VAL A 57 4.47 0.06 -12.16
N LYS A 58 5.15 -0.38 -13.23
CA LYS A 58 5.79 -1.71 -13.29
C LYS A 58 6.87 -1.88 -12.22
N LYS A 59 7.56 -0.82 -11.84
CA LYS A 59 8.57 -0.83 -10.77
C LYS A 59 7.90 -0.94 -9.40
N ALA A 60 6.83 -0.20 -9.16
CA ALA A 60 6.03 -0.25 -7.94
C ALA A 60 5.41 -1.64 -7.72
N GLY A 61 4.78 -2.23 -8.75
CA GLY A 61 4.22 -3.58 -8.67
C GLY A 61 5.26 -4.66 -8.34
N ARG A 62 6.48 -4.54 -8.92
CA ARG A 62 7.61 -5.43 -8.58
C ARG A 62 8.10 -5.23 -7.14
N ALA A 63 8.08 -4.02 -6.61
CA ALA A 63 8.44 -3.76 -5.21
C ALA A 63 7.43 -4.40 -4.26
N PHE A 64 6.12 -4.25 -4.55
CA PHE A 64 5.03 -4.83 -3.78
C PHE A 64 5.07 -6.38 -3.75
N ALA A 65 5.43 -7.01 -4.87
CA ALA A 65 5.59 -8.46 -4.94
C ALA A 65 6.78 -8.97 -4.11
N ARG A 66 7.87 -8.19 -4.00
CA ARG A 66 9.08 -8.58 -3.25
C ARG A 66 8.95 -8.35 -1.74
N SER A 67 8.08 -7.45 -1.29
CA SER A 67 7.90 -7.18 0.16
C SER A 67 7.35 -8.36 0.96
N THR A 68 6.67 -9.32 0.32
CA THR A 68 6.12 -10.52 0.99
C THR A 68 7.20 -11.54 1.39
N THR A 69 8.38 -11.49 0.77
CA THR A 69 9.47 -12.46 1.02
C THR A 69 10.75 -11.72 1.38
N ARG A 70 10.80 -11.12 2.57
CA ARG A 70 12.08 -10.71 3.17
C ARG A 70 12.77 -11.95 3.75
N VAL A 71 13.54 -12.65 2.93
CA VAL A 71 14.56 -13.58 3.41
C VAL A 71 15.73 -12.73 3.91
N ILE A 72 15.86 -12.64 5.24
CA ILE A 72 17.04 -12.03 5.89
C ILE A 72 18.15 -13.06 5.80
N ALA A 73 19.12 -12.84 4.92
CA ALA A 73 20.34 -13.64 4.89
C ALA A 73 21.17 -13.28 6.14
N GLY A 74 21.11 -14.13 7.16
CA GLY A 74 21.97 -14.05 8.34
C GLY A 74 23.30 -14.73 8.09
N GLU A 75 24.38 -14.07 8.48
CA GLU A 75 25.73 -14.63 8.53
C GLU A 75 25.82 -15.76 9.59
N GLN A 76 26.59 -16.79 9.20
CA GLN A 76 27.05 -17.99 9.91
C GLN A 76 26.65 -18.16 11.38
N GLY A 77 25.67 -19.03 11.65
CA GLY A 77 25.46 -19.61 12.99
C GLY A 77 24.01 -19.71 13.45
N ALA A 78 23.24 -20.57 12.79
CA ALA A 78 22.01 -21.21 13.30
C ALA A 78 20.90 -20.32 13.89
N GLN A 79 19.87 -20.02 13.09
CA GLN A 79 18.60 -19.50 13.59
C GLN A 79 17.42 -20.34 13.09
N ARG A 80 16.71 -20.95 14.04
CA ARG A 80 15.57 -21.84 13.82
C ARG A 80 14.35 -21.00 13.44
N SER A 81 13.68 -21.35 12.34
CA SER A 81 12.40 -20.74 11.95
C SER A 81 11.34 -21.09 12.99
N VAL A 82 10.76 -20.08 13.64
CA VAL A 82 9.61 -20.26 14.53
C VAL A 82 8.35 -19.89 13.76
N VAL A 83 7.56 -20.91 13.39
CA VAL A 83 6.22 -20.74 12.85
C VAL A 83 5.24 -20.90 14.00
N VAL A 84 4.47 -19.85 14.29
CA VAL A 84 3.39 -19.91 15.28
C VAL A 84 2.08 -20.08 14.55
N GLU A 85 1.51 -21.28 14.62
CA GLU A 85 0.14 -21.53 14.20
C GLU A 85 -0.82 -21.38 15.37
N ARG A 86 -1.87 -20.57 15.19
CA ARG A 86 -2.91 -20.37 16.20
C ARG A 86 -3.86 -21.56 16.21
N ARG A 87 -3.78 -22.39 17.26
CA ARG A 87 -4.71 -23.51 17.48
C ARG A 87 -6.11 -23.00 17.83
N ILE A 88 -7.09 -23.24 16.97
CA ILE A 88 -8.52 -23.00 17.26
C ILE A 88 -9.05 -24.20 18.05
N VAL A 89 -9.28 -24.02 19.35
CA VAL A 89 -9.90 -25.05 20.20
C VAL A 89 -11.40 -25.05 19.92
N ARG A 90 -11.91 -26.11 19.29
CA ARG A 90 -13.37 -26.33 19.23
C ARG A 90 -13.85 -26.66 20.64
N LYS A 91 -14.72 -25.80 21.17
CA LYS A 91 -15.40 -26.00 22.45
C LYS A 91 -16.35 -27.19 22.26
N PHE A 92 -15.99 -28.37 22.78
CA PHE A 92 -16.93 -29.48 22.84
C PHE A 92 -18.12 -29.06 23.71
N GLY A 93 -19.32 -29.06 23.12
CA GLY A 93 -20.56 -28.82 23.85
C GLY A 93 -20.71 -29.90 24.92
N ASN A 94 -20.90 -29.46 26.17
CA ASN A 94 -21.23 -30.32 27.29
C ASN A 94 -22.66 -30.86 27.10
N ALA A 95 -22.83 -31.90 26.28
CA ALA A 95 -24.06 -32.67 26.23
C ALA A 95 -24.10 -33.52 27.50
N LYS A 96 -24.81 -33.01 28.52
CA LYS A 96 -25.01 -33.71 29.77
C LYS A 96 -25.67 -35.07 29.51
N ARG A 97 -25.06 -36.12 30.06
CA ARG A 97 -25.64 -37.44 30.23
C ARG A 97 -26.93 -37.34 31.06
N THR A 98 -28.04 -37.77 30.49
CA THR A 98 -29.21 -38.32 31.20
C THR A 98 -29.28 -39.77 30.70
N GLY A 99 -28.82 -40.77 31.44
CA GLY A 99 -29.52 -41.32 32.60
C GLY A 99 -30.33 -42.53 32.09
N THR A 100 -29.86 -43.74 32.40
CA THR A 100 -30.53 -45.03 32.18
C THR A 100 -31.84 -45.09 32.96
#